data_AF-A0A9D8V7X0-F1
#
_entry.id   AF-A0A9D8V7X0-F1
#
_cell.length_a   1.000
_cell.length_b   1.000
_cell.length_c   1.000
_cell.angle_alpha   90.00
_cell.angle_beta   90.00
_cell.angle_gamma   90.00
#
_symmetry.space_group_name_H-M   'P 1'
#
loop_
_entity.id
_entity.type
_entity.pdbx_description
1 polymer ?
#
loop_
_entity_poly.entity_id
_entity_poly.type
_entity_poly.pdbx_seq_one_letter_code
_entity_poly.pdbx_strand_id
1 'polypeptide(L)'
;MHKIALGVVTSLFLAAPMLAGGQVLAMEPGIEALNEEHKRAVRRAQRVCSAGEPFGFIRRPNHDGCVVGEVERFVHAHENPAMLTFHENLPARYRYDGQRPGNALRHVKP
;
A
#
# COMPACT_ATOMS: atom_id res chain seq x y z
N MET A 1 -60.19 -22.14 -14.32
CA MET A 1 -59.01 -22.98 -14.03
C MET A 1 -57.81 -22.33 -14.71
N HIS A 2 -56.85 -21.85 -13.90
CA HIS A 2 -55.74 -21.00 -14.32
C HIS A 2 -54.52 -21.84 -14.72
N LYS A 3 -53.90 -21.54 -15.87
CA LYS A 3 -52.50 -21.92 -16.17
C LYS A 3 -51.86 -20.79 -16.98
N ILE A 4 -51.22 -19.85 -16.28
CA ILE A 4 -50.31 -18.87 -16.90
C ILE A 4 -48.90 -19.42 -16.67
N ALA A 5 -48.26 -19.89 -17.74
CA ALA A 5 -46.85 -20.25 -17.73
C ALA A 5 -46.01 -18.97 -17.75
N LEU A 6 -45.46 -18.59 -16.59
CA LEU A 6 -44.45 -17.53 -16.51
C LEU A 6 -43.09 -18.12 -16.91
N GLY A 7 -42.68 -17.84 -18.14
CA GLY A 7 -41.35 -18.19 -18.65
C GLY A 7 -40.29 -17.21 -18.14
N VAL A 8 -39.36 -17.74 -17.35
CA VAL A 8 -37.94 -17.40 -17.23
C VAL A 8 -37.55 -15.92 -17.48
N VAL A 9 -37.40 -15.17 -16.38
CA VAL A 9 -36.58 -13.95 -16.37
C VAL A 9 -35.12 -14.39 -16.25
N THR A 10 -34.43 -14.50 -17.39
CA THR A 10 -32.97 -14.65 -17.43
C THR A 10 -32.33 -13.39 -16.86
N SER A 11 -31.88 -13.49 -15.60
CA SER A 11 -31.11 -12.47 -14.92
C SER A 11 -29.76 -12.32 -15.61
N LEU A 12 -29.59 -11.22 -16.35
CA LEU A 12 -28.33 -10.85 -16.98
C LEU A 12 -27.40 -10.32 -15.87
N PHE A 13 -26.73 -11.23 -15.17
CA PHE A 13 -25.60 -10.87 -14.32
C PHE A 13 -24.47 -10.40 -15.23
N LEU A 14 -24.39 -9.08 -15.43
CA LEU A 14 -23.19 -8.40 -15.89
C LEU A 14 -22.12 -8.52 -14.80
N ALA A 15 -21.49 -9.69 -14.71
CA ALA A 15 -20.21 -9.84 -14.05
C ALA A 15 -19.16 -9.18 -14.95
N ALA A 16 -18.95 -7.88 -14.77
CA ALA A 16 -17.78 -7.21 -15.30
C ALA A 16 -16.63 -7.46 -14.32
N PRO A 17 -15.62 -8.29 -14.65
CA PRO A 17 -14.37 -8.28 -13.92
C PRO A 17 -13.62 -7.02 -14.36
N MET A 18 -14.00 -5.85 -13.83
CA MET A 18 -13.16 -4.67 -13.90
C MET A 18 -12.07 -4.77 -12.81
N LEU A 19 -11.28 -5.86 -12.87
CA LEU A 19 -9.92 -5.85 -12.37
C LEU A 19 -9.06 -5.21 -13.45
N ALA A 20 -9.34 -3.94 -13.74
CA ALA A 20 -8.34 -3.05 -14.27
C ALA A 20 -7.39 -2.69 -13.11
N GLY A 21 -6.66 -3.70 -12.63
CA GLY A 21 -5.43 -3.49 -11.90
C GLY A 21 -4.51 -2.80 -12.87
N GLY A 22 -4.56 -1.46 -12.85
CA GLY A 22 -3.72 -0.60 -13.66
C GLY A 22 -2.29 -1.06 -13.47
N GLN A 23 -1.77 -1.70 -14.51
CA GLN A 23 -0.38 -2.05 -14.64
C GLN A 23 0.32 -0.70 -14.82
N VAL A 24 0.56 0.00 -13.71
CA VAL A 24 1.51 1.10 -13.68
C VAL A 24 2.86 0.41 -13.84
N LEU A 25 3.21 0.19 -15.11
CA LEU A 25 4.52 -0.24 -15.56
C LEU A 25 5.52 0.62 -14.80
N ALA A 26 6.20 0.04 -13.82
CA ALA A 26 7.22 0.72 -13.07
C ALA A 26 8.43 0.84 -14.00
N MET A 27 8.37 1.81 -14.91
CA MET A 27 9.58 2.32 -15.54
C MET A 27 10.51 2.76 -14.39
N GLU A 28 11.81 2.47 -14.45
CA GLU A 28 12.82 2.91 -13.46
C GLU A 28 12.60 4.32 -12.85
N PRO A 29 12.26 5.39 -13.62
CA PRO A 29 11.94 6.69 -13.03
C PRO A 29 10.71 6.71 -12.10
N GLY A 30 9.76 5.79 -12.31
CA GLY A 30 8.58 5.61 -11.48
C GLY A 30 8.89 4.96 -10.13
N ILE A 31 9.79 3.97 -10.07
CA ILE A 31 10.19 3.35 -8.78
C ILE A 31 10.88 4.37 -7.89
N GLU A 32 11.75 5.23 -8.44
CA GLU A 32 12.43 6.24 -7.63
C GLU A 32 11.46 7.29 -7.08
N ALA A 33 10.46 7.69 -7.87
CA ALA A 33 9.40 8.59 -7.43
C ALA A 33 8.57 7.97 -6.29
N LEU A 34 8.14 6.71 -6.46
CA LEU A 34 7.44 5.93 -5.43
C LEU A 34 8.31 5.76 -4.17
N ASN A 35 9.61 5.51 -4.36
CA ASN A 35 10.58 5.38 -3.27
C ASN A 35 10.66 6.65 -2.44
N GLU A 36 10.82 7.81 -3.08
CA GLU A 36 10.93 9.09 -2.39
C GLU A 36 9.62 9.50 -1.70
N GLU A 37 8.48 9.27 -2.35
CA GLU A 37 7.17 9.49 -1.72
C GLU A 37 6.97 8.59 -0.51
N HIS A 38 7.24 7.29 -0.64
CA HIS A 38 7.16 6.35 0.47
C HIS A 38 8.12 6.73 1.62
N LYS A 39 9.35 7.16 1.32
CA LYS A 39 10.29 7.66 2.35
C LYS A 39 9.74 8.91 3.06
N ARG A 40 9.08 9.82 2.33
CA ARG A 40 8.44 11.00 2.94
C ARG A 40 7.32 10.59 3.91
N ALA A 41 6.50 9.61 3.54
CA ALA A 41 5.45 9.08 4.39
C ALA A 41 6.02 8.46 5.67
N VAL A 42 7.04 7.60 5.55
CA VAL A 42 7.72 6.98 6.70
C VAL A 42 8.33 8.05 7.61
N ARG A 43 9.05 9.05 7.07
CA ARG A 43 9.63 10.14 7.87
C ARG A 43 8.56 10.99 8.55
N ARG A 44 7.40 11.17 7.93
CA ARG A 44 6.26 11.86 8.54
C ARG A 44 5.71 11.04 9.71
N ALA A 45 5.48 9.75 9.52
CA ALA A 45 5.03 8.83 10.56
C ALA A 45 6.00 8.83 11.74
N GLN A 46 7.32 8.72 11.48
CA GLN A 46 8.36 8.82 12.50
C GLN A 46 8.25 10.13 13.31
N ARG A 47 8.14 11.30 12.65
CA ARG A 47 7.98 12.58 13.36
C ARG A 47 6.74 12.64 14.24
N VAL A 48 5.60 12.16 13.73
CA VAL A 48 4.31 12.18 14.46
C VAL A 48 4.37 11.23 15.67
N CYS A 49 4.89 10.02 15.47
CA CYS A 49 4.99 9.01 16.51
C CYS A 49 6.04 9.38 17.57
N SER A 50 7.16 10.02 17.19
CA SER A 50 8.13 10.54 18.14
C SER A 50 7.61 11.71 18.97
N ALA A 51 6.65 12.50 18.46
CA ALA A 51 6.04 13.59 19.21
C ALA A 51 4.96 13.11 20.22
N GLY A 52 4.53 11.84 20.12
CA GLY A 52 3.40 11.28 20.87
C GLY A 52 3.75 10.43 22.10
N GLU A 53 5.01 10.12 22.37
CA GLU A 53 5.40 9.27 23.52
C GLU A 53 6.05 10.06 24.68
N PRO A 54 5.29 10.42 25.74
CA PRO A 54 5.85 10.82 27.02
C PRO A 54 6.23 9.62 27.93
N PHE A 55 5.97 8.37 27.53
CA PHE A 55 6.14 7.19 28.38
C PHE A 55 7.03 6.10 27.74
N GLY A 56 8.34 6.25 27.94
CA GLY A 56 9.22 5.27 28.59
C GLY A 56 9.33 3.81 28.10
N PHE A 57 8.69 3.38 27.01
CA PHE A 57 8.92 2.02 26.50
C PHE A 57 10.00 2.04 25.43
N ILE A 58 11.16 1.43 25.74
CA ILE A 58 12.25 1.21 24.81
C ILE A 58 11.73 0.30 23.67
N ARG A 59 11.21 0.91 22.61
CA ARG A 59 10.75 0.18 21.42
C ARG A 59 11.99 -0.30 20.67
N ARG A 60 12.00 -1.60 20.34
CA ARG A 60 13.08 -2.24 19.59
C ARG A 60 13.38 -1.44 18.32
N PRO A 61 14.66 -1.36 17.88
CA PRO A 61 15.12 -0.43 16.85
C PRO A 61 14.50 -0.62 15.44
N ASN A 62 13.64 -1.63 15.24
CA ASN A 62 13.25 -2.01 13.89
C ASN A 62 11.81 -1.63 13.51
N HIS A 63 10.81 -1.63 14.41
CA HIS A 63 9.42 -1.36 14.01
C HIS A 63 8.58 -0.80 15.17
N ASP A 64 8.51 0.52 15.29
CA ASP A 64 7.51 1.18 16.15
C ASP A 64 6.11 0.91 15.57
N GLY A 65 5.22 0.32 16.37
CA GLY A 65 3.85 0.00 15.97
C GLY A 65 3.04 1.24 15.57
N CYS A 66 3.36 2.42 16.11
CA CYS A 66 2.79 3.69 15.64
C CYS A 66 3.23 4.00 14.21
N VAL A 67 4.54 3.88 13.93
CA VAL A 67 5.09 4.14 12.59
C VAL A 67 4.55 3.16 11.58
N VAL A 68 4.48 1.87 11.94
CA VAL A 68 3.88 0.84 11.08
C VAL A 68 2.44 1.20 10.77
N GLY A 69 1.60 1.45 11.78
CA GLY A 69 0.19 1.78 11.58
C GLY A 69 -0.03 3.01 10.71
N GLU A 70 0.77 4.07 10.89
CA GLU A 70 0.66 5.27 10.06
C GLU A 70 1.10 5.04 8.61
N VAL A 71 2.16 4.27 8.39
CA VAL A 71 2.62 3.94 7.04
C VAL A 71 1.63 3.02 6.33
N GLU A 72 1.12 1.99 6.99
CA GLU A 72 0.09 1.10 6.45
C GLU A 72 -1.17 1.89 6.09
N ARG A 73 -1.63 2.77 7.00
CA ARG A 73 -2.77 3.64 6.71
C ARG A 73 -2.50 4.55 5.52
N PHE A 74 -1.29 5.10 5.41
CA PHE A 74 -0.91 5.91 4.26
C PHE A 74 -0.98 5.11 2.96
N VAL A 75 -0.30 3.96 2.85
CA VAL A 75 -0.24 3.20 1.59
C VAL A 75 -1.60 2.63 1.18
N HIS A 76 -2.45 2.26 2.14
CA HIS A 76 -3.80 1.75 1.87
C HIS A 76 -4.83 2.84 1.58
N ALA A 77 -4.67 4.05 2.16
CA ALA A 77 -5.52 5.19 1.84
C ALA A 77 -5.08 5.93 0.57
N HIS A 78 -3.89 5.61 0.06
CA HIS A 78 -3.34 6.27 -1.11
C HIS A 78 -4.07 5.82 -2.38
N GLU A 79 -4.54 6.77 -3.19
CA GLU A 79 -5.30 6.48 -4.41
C GLU A 79 -4.45 5.86 -5.54
N ASN A 80 -3.12 5.82 -5.38
CA ASN A 80 -2.21 5.23 -6.36
C ASN A 80 -1.89 3.76 -5.98
N PRO A 81 -2.44 2.77 -6.72
CA PRO A 81 -2.19 1.35 -6.46
C PRO A 81 -0.72 0.93 -6.63
N ALA A 82 0.08 1.72 -7.35
CA ALA A 82 1.51 1.47 -7.49
C ALA A 82 2.26 1.69 -6.16
N MET A 83 1.77 2.55 -5.26
CA MET A 83 2.37 2.77 -3.94
C MET A 83 2.23 1.55 -3.04
N LEU A 84 1.04 0.93 -3.02
CA LEU A 84 0.80 -0.30 -2.28
C LEU A 84 1.68 -1.44 -2.82
N THR A 85 1.70 -1.61 -4.14
CA THR A 85 2.53 -2.62 -4.80
C THR A 85 4.02 -2.40 -4.50
N PHE A 86 4.49 -1.16 -4.54
CA PHE A 86 5.86 -0.80 -4.17
C PHE A 86 6.17 -1.15 -2.71
N HIS A 87 5.27 -0.81 -1.78
CA HIS A 87 5.41 -1.12 -0.36
C HIS A 87 5.52 -2.63 -0.10
N GLU A 88 4.65 -3.43 -0.74
CA GLU A 88 4.64 -4.88 -0.59
C GLU A 88 5.91 -5.53 -1.16
N ASN A 89 6.42 -5.02 -2.29
CA ASN A 89 7.64 -5.50 -2.94
C ASN A 89 8.94 -5.06 -2.24
N LEU A 90 8.89 -4.05 -1.37
CA LEU A 90 10.05 -3.70 -0.54
C LEU A 90 10.35 -4.83 0.46
N PRO A 91 11.64 -5.19 0.66
CA PRO A 91 12.02 -6.10 1.74
C PRO A 91 11.55 -5.56 3.09
N ALA A 92 11.00 -6.44 3.95
CA ALA A 92 10.41 -6.04 5.24
C ALA A 92 11.31 -5.15 6.10
N ARG A 93 12.64 -5.40 6.08
CA ARG A 93 13.64 -4.59 6.78
C ARG A 93 13.73 -3.12 6.34
N TYR A 94 13.21 -2.78 5.15
CA TYR A 94 13.24 -1.43 4.59
C TYR A 94 11.87 -0.76 4.49
N ARG A 95 10.77 -1.49 4.73
CA ARG A 95 9.39 -0.98 4.56
C ARG A 95 9.08 0.21 5.46
N TYR A 96 9.66 0.27 6.64
CA TYR A 96 9.41 1.35 7.61
C TYR A 96 10.68 2.15 7.92
N ASP A 97 11.66 2.09 7.01
CA ASP A 97 12.89 2.87 7.08
C ASP A 97 12.84 4.06 6.11
N GLY A 98 12.74 5.27 6.70
CA GLY A 98 12.70 6.55 5.99
C GLY A 98 14.07 7.02 5.48
N GLN A 99 15.14 6.34 5.89
CA GLN A 99 16.53 6.57 5.50
C GLN A 99 17.11 5.40 4.72
N ARG A 100 16.25 4.48 4.24
CA ARG A 100 16.71 3.28 3.52
C ARG A 100 17.65 3.65 2.36
N PRO A 101 18.75 2.89 2.20
CA PRO A 101 19.71 3.10 1.11
C PRO A 101 19.13 2.72 -0.25
N GLY A 102 19.66 3.28 -1.35
CA GLY A 102 19.17 3.02 -2.70
C GLY A 102 19.28 1.54 -3.15
N ASN A 103 20.18 0.76 -2.54
CA ASN A 103 20.24 -0.68 -2.78
C ASN A 103 19.01 -1.46 -2.27
N ALA A 104 18.14 -0.84 -1.46
CA ALA A 104 16.86 -1.42 -1.04
C ALA A 104 15.92 -1.70 -2.22
N LEU A 105 16.09 -0.99 -3.33
CA LEU A 105 15.24 -1.10 -4.52
C LEU A 105 15.60 -2.26 -5.45
N ARG A 106 16.77 -2.91 -5.27
CA ARG A 106 17.21 -4.01 -6.15
C ARG A 106 16.26 -5.21 -6.21
N HIS A 107 15.40 -5.34 -5.20
CA HIS A 107 14.43 -6.42 -5.10
C HIS A 107 13.03 -6.00 -5.55
N VAL A 108 12.82 -4.70 -5.78
CA VAL A 108 11.55 -4.17 -6.28
C VAL A 108 11.55 -4.39 -7.78
N LYS A 109 10.68 -5.29 -8.25
CA LYS A 109 10.53 -5.58 -9.67
C LYS A 109 9.72 -4.47 -10.35
N PRO A 110 10.08 -4.05 -11.58
CA PRO A 110 9.26 -3.14 -12.39
C PRO A 110 7.93 -3.75 -12.84
#